data_AF-A0A3S9P1Z2-F1
#
_entry.id   AF-A0A3S9P1Z2-F1
#
_cell.length_a   1.000
_cell.length_b   1.000
_cell.length_c   1.000
_cell.angle_alpha   90.00
_cell.angle_beta   90.00
_cell.angle_gamma   90.00
#
_symmetry.space_group_name_H-M   'P 1'
#
loop_
_entity.id
_entity.type
_entity.pdbx_description
1 polymer ?
#
loop_
_entity_poly.entity_id
_entity_poly.type
_entity_poly.pdbx_seq_one_letter_code
_entity_poly.pdbx_strand_id
1 'polypeptide(L)'
;MLNIFKKTYNNEERTLFNFMRRGVLFSKLNDEEMSKFTPHLHLRHYTKGEVIFFRDDPSQALYLINSGIITLNIDIEDKFEDLVHLKATDTFGDNAILEGTSRPYNAVCFSDHADVYVIPSAVIHDIFEDDIKIQAKMMSSMAEIYDRFTAHLFRAYKESFGFFDLGRAFMPF
;
A
#
# COMPACT_ATOMS: atom_id res chain seq x y z
N MET A 1 19.23 20.31 24.02
CA MET A 1 20.19 19.34 24.58
C MET A 1 20.49 18.30 23.51
N LEU A 2 21.77 18.05 23.18
CA LEU A 2 22.13 16.96 22.27
C LEU A 2 21.80 15.63 22.96
N ASN A 3 20.92 14.83 22.37
CA ASN A 3 20.62 13.49 22.88
C ASN A 3 21.69 12.51 22.38
N ILE A 4 22.62 12.17 23.27
CA ILE A 4 23.82 11.35 23.03
C ILE A 4 23.48 9.85 22.88
N PHE A 5 22.22 9.46 23.12
CA PHE A 5 21.71 8.09 22.98
C PHE A 5 20.83 7.90 21.73
N LYS A 6 20.81 8.86 20.81
CA LYS A 6 20.01 8.73 19.59
C LYS A 6 20.57 7.56 18.76
N LYS A 7 19.72 6.57 18.49
CA LYS A 7 20.03 5.40 17.66
C LYS A 7 20.64 5.88 16.34
N THR A 8 21.82 5.36 16.01
CA THR A 8 22.51 5.62 14.74
C THR A 8 22.16 4.52 13.75
N TYR A 9 22.03 4.90 12.48
CA TYR A 9 21.69 3.99 11.39
C TYR A 9 22.82 3.97 10.37
N ASN A 10 23.16 2.77 9.91
CA ASN A 10 24.16 2.56 8.87
C ASN A 10 23.61 3.00 7.49
N ASN A 11 24.44 2.94 6.45
CA ASN A 11 24.07 3.41 5.11
C ASN A 11 22.97 2.54 4.46
N GLU A 12 22.96 1.24 4.72
CA GLU A 12 21.99 0.30 4.17
C GLU A 12 20.60 0.55 4.76
N GLU A 13 20.53 0.71 6.09
CA GLU A 13 19.29 1.07 6.80
C GLU A 13 18.73 2.40 6.28
N ARG A 14 19.58 3.43 6.12
CA ARG A 14 19.15 4.72 5.58
C ARG A 14 18.63 4.62 4.15
N THR A 15 19.29 3.81 3.32
CA THR A 15 18.85 3.55 1.95
C THR A 15 17.47 2.89 1.94
N LEU A 16 17.27 1.89 2.80
CA LEU A 16 15.98 1.21 2.96
C LEU A 16 14.90 2.16 3.49
N PHE A 17 15.20 2.99 4.49
CA PHE A 17 14.24 3.99 5.00
C PHE A 17 13.85 5.01 3.92
N ASN A 18 14.81 5.45 3.12
CA ASN A 18 14.54 6.36 1.99
C ASN A 18 13.66 5.70 0.93
N PHE A 19 13.88 4.41 0.65
CA PHE A 19 12.99 3.63 -0.21
C PHE A 19 11.57 3.57 0.36
N MET A 20 11.41 3.14 1.61
CA MET A 20 10.10 3.00 2.25
C MET A 20 9.33 4.32 2.28
N ARG A 21 10.01 5.43 2.56
CA ARG A 21 9.42 6.77 2.66
C ARG A 21 8.83 7.29 1.33
N ARG A 22 9.24 6.72 0.19
CA ARG A 22 8.62 7.03 -1.10
C ARG A 22 7.21 6.44 -1.21
N GLY A 23 6.93 5.36 -0.47
CA GLY A 23 5.58 4.88 -0.24
C GLY A 23 4.80 5.86 0.63
N VAL A 24 3.67 6.35 0.11
CA VAL A 24 2.93 7.47 0.71
C VAL A 24 2.53 7.18 2.16
N LEU A 25 2.19 5.92 2.49
CA LEU A 25 1.85 5.50 3.85
C LEU A 25 2.97 5.75 4.87
N PHE A 26 4.23 5.56 4.48
CA PHE A 26 5.39 5.74 5.34
C PHE A 26 6.00 7.14 5.27
N SER A 27 5.48 8.02 4.41
CA SER A 27 6.08 9.33 4.09
C SER A 27 6.27 10.26 5.30
N LYS A 28 5.42 10.11 6.33
CA LYS A 28 5.43 10.91 7.56
C LYS A 28 6.28 10.30 8.70
N LEU A 29 6.82 9.09 8.51
CA LEU A 29 7.63 8.41 9.53
C LEU A 29 9.09 8.88 9.50
N ASN A 30 9.64 9.09 10.69
CA ASN A 30 11.07 9.34 10.87
C ASN A 30 11.88 8.03 10.86
N ASP A 31 13.22 8.11 10.82
CA ASP A 31 14.09 6.93 10.77
C ASP A 31 13.91 5.97 11.97
N GLU A 32 13.59 6.48 13.15
CA GLU A 32 13.37 5.66 14.35
C GLU A 32 12.07 4.86 14.27
N GLU A 33 11.00 5.52 13.83
CA GLU A 33 9.71 4.89 13.55
C GLU A 33 9.83 3.87 12.42
N MET A 34 10.57 4.22 11.35
CA MET A 34 10.83 3.32 10.23
C MET A 34 11.60 2.07 10.66
N SER A 35 12.55 2.22 11.59
CA SER A 35 13.35 1.10 12.11
C SER A 35 12.53 0.03 12.84
N LYS A 36 11.28 0.32 13.21
CA LYS A 36 10.36 -0.67 13.79
C LYS A 36 9.78 -1.61 12.74
N PHE A 37 9.70 -1.18 11.47
CA PHE A 37 9.14 -1.99 10.39
C PHE A 37 10.20 -2.85 9.69
N THR A 38 11.44 -2.37 9.60
CA THR A 38 12.49 -3.03 8.81
C THR A 38 12.78 -4.49 9.18
N PRO A 39 12.73 -4.93 10.45
CA PRO A 39 12.92 -6.34 10.79
C PRO A 39 11.83 -7.28 10.25
N HIS A 40 10.68 -6.71 9.86
CA HIS A 40 9.50 -7.45 9.42
C HIS A 40 9.24 -7.34 7.91
N LEU A 41 10.19 -6.77 7.16
CA LEU A 41 10.14 -6.77 5.71
C LEU A 41 10.50 -8.15 5.17
N HIS A 42 9.53 -8.83 4.57
CA HIS A 42 9.78 -10.09 3.88
C HIS A 42 9.88 -9.85 2.38
N LEU A 43 11.06 -10.06 1.79
CA LEU A 43 11.23 -9.99 0.35
C LEU A 43 10.59 -11.22 -0.31
N ARG A 44 9.69 -10.98 -1.26
CA ARG A 44 9.07 -11.99 -2.12
C ARG A 44 9.43 -11.73 -3.57
N HIS A 45 9.65 -12.81 -4.30
CA HIS A 45 9.95 -12.79 -5.72
C HIS A 45 8.74 -13.33 -6.47
N TYR A 46 8.30 -12.60 -7.47
CA TYR A 46 7.20 -12.98 -8.34
C TYR A 46 7.68 -13.07 -9.78
N THR A 47 7.05 -13.96 -10.53
CA THR A 47 7.25 -14.11 -11.98
C THR A 47 6.02 -13.66 -12.75
N LYS A 48 6.18 -13.36 -14.04
CA LYS A 48 5.08 -12.87 -14.89
C LYS A 48 3.82 -13.73 -14.81
N GLY A 49 2.69 -13.07 -14.57
CA GLY A 49 1.37 -13.69 -14.45
C GLY A 49 1.11 -14.30 -13.07
N GLU A 50 2.08 -14.31 -12.16
CA GLU A 50 1.89 -14.79 -10.80
C GLU A 50 1.00 -13.83 -10.02
N VAL A 51 -0.01 -14.38 -9.38
CA VAL A 51 -0.97 -13.62 -8.58
C VAL A 51 -0.40 -13.42 -7.18
N ILE A 52 -0.42 -12.16 -6.73
CA ILE A 52 0.01 -11.77 -5.38
C ILE A 52 -1.17 -11.91 -4.41
N PHE A 53 -2.36 -11.48 -4.84
CA PHE A 53 -3.63 -11.75 -4.16
C PHE A 53 -4.79 -11.57 -5.14
N PHE A 54 -5.93 -12.19 -4.83
CA PHE A 54 -7.18 -11.98 -5.55
C PHE A 54 -8.06 -10.96 -4.84
N ARG A 55 -9.00 -10.38 -5.59
CA ARG A 55 -10.13 -9.62 -5.06
C ARG A 55 -10.91 -10.52 -4.09
N ASP A 56 -11.50 -9.89 -3.08
CA ASP A 56 -12.27 -10.51 -2.00
C ASP A 56 -11.48 -11.37 -1.00
N ASP A 57 -10.20 -11.68 -1.27
CA ASP A 57 -9.29 -12.30 -0.29
C ASP A 57 -9.19 -11.41 0.98
N PRO A 58 -9.00 -12.01 2.17
CA PRO A 58 -8.71 -11.25 3.38
C PRO A 58 -7.48 -10.35 3.23
N SER A 59 -7.59 -9.09 3.68
CA SER A 59 -6.50 -8.12 3.55
C SER A 59 -5.45 -8.28 4.64
N GLN A 60 -4.50 -9.20 4.44
CA GLN A 60 -3.57 -9.61 5.50
C GLN A 60 -2.14 -9.06 5.39
N ALA A 61 -1.84 -8.22 4.40
CA ALA A 61 -0.49 -7.66 4.23
C ALA A 61 -0.46 -6.36 3.41
N LEU A 62 0.56 -5.54 3.67
CA LEU A 62 0.94 -4.38 2.88
C LEU A 62 2.16 -4.72 2.01
N TYR A 63 2.21 -4.17 0.81
CA TYR A 63 3.24 -4.47 -0.18
C TYR A 63 3.98 -3.21 -0.65
N LEU A 64 5.31 -3.30 -0.78
CA LEU A 64 6.17 -2.25 -1.33
C LEU A 64 6.99 -2.82 -2.50
N ILE A 65 6.85 -2.24 -3.69
CA ILE A 65 7.54 -2.74 -4.88
C ILE A 65 8.99 -2.28 -4.85
N ASN A 66 9.92 -3.22 -4.72
CA ASN A 66 11.35 -2.95 -4.80
C ASN A 66 11.81 -2.88 -6.25
N SER A 67 11.34 -3.82 -7.09
CA SER A 67 11.66 -3.89 -8.52
C SER A 67 10.50 -4.52 -9.30
N GLY A 68 10.45 -4.30 -10.62
CA GLY A 68 9.41 -4.85 -11.48
C GLY A 68 8.14 -3.99 -11.58
N ILE A 69 7.08 -4.59 -12.12
CA ILE A 69 5.78 -3.96 -12.38
C ILE A 69 4.67 -4.88 -11.90
N ILE A 70 3.77 -4.34 -11.08
CA ILE A 70 2.56 -5.01 -10.61
C ILE A 70 1.35 -4.34 -11.25
N THR A 71 0.43 -5.13 -11.80
CA THR A 71 -0.84 -4.62 -12.32
C THR A 71 -1.94 -4.85 -11.29
N LEU A 72 -2.73 -3.83 -11.02
CA LEU A 72 -4.00 -3.96 -10.32
C LEU A 72 -5.12 -4.07 -11.35
N ASN A 73 -5.98 -5.08 -11.22
CA ASN A 73 -7.10 -5.27 -12.13
C ASN A 73 -8.35 -5.76 -11.39
N ILE A 74 -9.49 -5.64 -12.06
CA ILE A 74 -10.77 -6.19 -11.60
C ILE A 74 -11.37 -7.07 -12.69
N ASP A 75 -12.08 -8.10 -12.26
CA ASP A 75 -12.94 -8.91 -13.09
C ASP A 75 -14.25 -8.17 -13.38
N ILE A 76 -14.58 -8.02 -14.66
CA ILE A 76 -15.87 -7.51 -15.16
C ILE A 76 -16.39 -8.52 -16.17
N GLU A 77 -17.45 -9.24 -15.78
CA GLU A 77 -17.97 -10.38 -16.53
C GLU A 77 -16.85 -11.39 -16.84
N ASP A 78 -16.57 -11.68 -18.11
CA ASP A 78 -15.55 -12.62 -18.55
C ASP A 78 -14.19 -11.94 -18.88
N LYS A 79 -13.99 -10.68 -18.48
CA LYS A 79 -12.80 -9.89 -18.82
C LYS A 79 -12.12 -9.30 -17.58
N PHE A 80 -10.81 -9.18 -17.65
CA PHE A 80 -10.05 -8.37 -16.70
C PHE A 80 -9.87 -6.95 -17.23
N GLU A 81 -10.22 -5.96 -16.41
CA GLU A 81 -9.95 -4.56 -16.65
C GLU A 81 -8.75 -4.11 -15.82
N ASP A 82 -7.68 -3.68 -16.49
CA ASP A 82 -6.50 -3.12 -15.84
C ASP A 82 -6.80 -1.73 -15.29
N LEU A 83 -6.65 -1.56 -13.98
CA LEU A 83 -6.86 -0.29 -13.30
C LEU A 83 -5.60 0.57 -13.33
N VAL A 84 -4.44 -0.02 -13.01
CA VAL A 84 -3.17 0.70 -12.92
C VAL A 84 -1.97 -0.26 -12.96
N HIS A 85 -0.87 0.20 -13.55
CA HIS A 85 0.44 -0.44 -13.44
C HIS A 85 1.31 0.31 -12.42
N LEU A 86 1.62 -0.36 -11.31
CA LEU A 86 2.48 0.11 -10.24
C LEU A 86 3.93 -0.31 -10.48
N LYS A 87 4.87 0.54 -10.10
CA LYS A 87 6.32 0.39 -10.33
C LYS A 87 7.09 0.46 -9.02
N ALA A 88 8.41 0.32 -9.12
CA ALA A 88 9.30 0.48 -7.99
C ALA A 88 8.96 1.75 -7.17
N THR A 89 8.93 1.59 -5.85
CA THR A 89 8.56 2.59 -4.82
C THR A 89 7.07 2.85 -4.62
N ASP A 90 6.20 2.29 -5.46
CA ASP A 90 4.77 2.28 -5.18
C ASP A 90 4.43 1.26 -4.08
N THR A 91 3.33 1.54 -3.38
CA THR A 91 2.76 0.69 -2.33
C THR A 91 1.34 0.31 -2.68
N PHE A 92 0.94 -0.93 -2.37
CA PHE A 92 -0.41 -1.43 -2.64
C PHE A 92 -0.87 -2.40 -1.55
N GLY A 93 -2.18 -2.68 -1.55
CA GLY A 93 -2.81 -3.45 -0.48
C GLY A 93 -2.88 -2.70 0.85
N ASP A 94 -2.94 -1.36 0.79
CA ASP A 94 -3.04 -0.41 1.91
C ASP A 94 -4.28 -0.62 2.77
N ASN A 95 -5.34 -1.17 2.21
CA ASN A 95 -6.55 -1.53 2.96
C ASN A 95 -6.29 -2.57 4.06
N ALA A 96 -5.18 -3.32 4.01
CA ALA A 96 -4.75 -4.24 5.08
C ALA A 96 -4.31 -3.53 6.38
N ILE A 97 -4.20 -2.20 6.38
CA ILE A 97 -4.03 -1.39 7.60
C ILE A 97 -5.32 -1.38 8.44
N LEU A 98 -6.48 -1.61 7.82
CA LEU A 98 -7.77 -1.67 8.48
C LEU A 98 -8.13 -3.12 8.79
N GLU A 99 -8.68 -3.34 9.98
CA GLU A 99 -9.15 -4.65 10.41
C GLU A 99 -10.40 -5.09 9.63
N GLY A 100 -10.50 -6.39 9.36
CA GLY A 100 -11.70 -7.00 8.80
C GLY A 100 -12.02 -6.63 7.35
N THR A 101 -11.06 -6.10 6.59
CA THR A 101 -11.27 -5.74 5.18
C THR A 101 -10.90 -6.87 4.22
N SER A 102 -11.52 -6.86 3.03
CA SER A 102 -11.17 -7.72 1.89
C SER A 102 -10.54 -6.91 0.75
N ARG A 103 -9.77 -7.57 -0.11
CA ARG A 103 -9.09 -6.92 -1.26
C ARG A 103 -10.10 -6.38 -2.27
N PRO A 104 -10.02 -5.10 -2.65
CA PRO A 104 -10.96 -4.50 -3.61
C PRO A 104 -10.60 -4.78 -5.08
N TYR A 105 -9.41 -5.33 -5.35
CA TYR A 105 -8.88 -5.63 -6.68
C TYR A 105 -7.93 -6.83 -6.61
N ASN A 106 -7.58 -7.42 -7.76
CA ASN A 106 -6.48 -8.38 -7.85
C ASN A 106 -5.14 -7.64 -8.00
N ALA A 107 -4.05 -8.28 -7.60
CA ALA A 107 -2.69 -7.82 -7.88
C ALA A 107 -1.89 -8.94 -8.56
N VAL A 108 -1.31 -8.65 -9.72
CA VAL A 108 -0.61 -9.64 -10.56
C VAL A 108 0.74 -9.09 -11.01
N CYS A 109 1.77 -9.92 -10.99
CA CYS A 109 3.08 -9.55 -11.53
C CYS A 109 3.01 -9.42 -13.06
N PHE A 110 3.34 -8.24 -13.58
CA PHE A 110 3.23 -7.92 -15.00
C PHE A 110 4.57 -8.03 -15.73
N SER A 111 5.66 -7.66 -15.06
CA SER A 111 7.02 -7.86 -15.57
C SER A 111 7.47 -9.31 -15.46
N ASP A 112 8.54 -9.67 -16.18
CA ASP A 112 9.13 -11.01 -16.14
C ASP A 112 9.53 -11.43 -14.71
N HIS A 113 10.05 -10.47 -13.95
CA HIS A 113 10.38 -10.60 -12.53
C HIS A 113 9.94 -9.35 -11.76
N ALA A 114 9.51 -9.53 -10.51
CA ALA A 114 9.28 -8.44 -9.56
C ALA A 114 9.73 -8.84 -8.16
N ASP A 115 10.39 -7.93 -7.47
CA ASP A 115 10.74 -8.07 -6.06
C ASP A 115 9.82 -7.15 -5.24
N VAL A 116 9.14 -7.72 -4.26
CA VAL A 116 8.16 -6.99 -3.45
C VAL A 116 8.42 -7.29 -1.98
N TYR A 117 8.61 -6.24 -1.19
CA TYR A 117 8.60 -6.37 0.27
C TYR A 117 7.17 -6.51 0.77
N VAL A 118 6.95 -7.46 1.67
CA VAL A 118 5.66 -7.78 2.27
C VAL A 118 5.74 -7.54 3.77
N ILE A 119 4.77 -6.81 4.32
CA ILE A 119 4.60 -6.59 5.75
C ILE A 119 3.25 -7.18 6.16
N PRO A 120 3.20 -8.22 7.01
CA PRO A 120 1.95 -8.75 7.52
C PRO A 120 1.15 -7.70 8.28
N SER A 121 -0.16 -7.66 8.08
CA SER A 121 -1.08 -6.73 8.75
C SER A 121 -0.98 -6.85 10.27
N ALA A 122 -0.94 -8.08 10.81
CA ALA A 122 -0.77 -8.32 12.24
C ALA A 122 0.45 -7.59 12.84
N VAL A 123 1.58 -7.58 12.14
CA VAL A 123 2.78 -6.84 12.58
C VAL A 123 2.55 -5.33 12.58
N ILE A 124 1.84 -4.80 11.59
CA ILE A 124 1.50 -3.37 11.53
C ILE A 124 0.63 -3.00 12.73
N HIS A 125 -0.35 -3.85 13.06
CA HIS A 125 -1.22 -3.65 14.23
C HIS A 125 -0.43 -3.74 15.55
N ASP A 126 0.47 -4.72 15.70
CA ASP A 126 1.35 -4.81 16.87
C ASP A 126 2.19 -3.52 17.05
N ILE A 127 2.76 -2.99 15.95
CA ILE A 127 3.52 -1.72 15.97
C ILE A 127 2.62 -0.53 16.33
N PHE A 128 1.35 -0.53 15.91
CA PHE A 128 0.40 0.52 16.25
C PHE A 128 0.01 0.51 17.72
N GLU A 129 -0.18 -0.68 18.30
CA GLU A 129 -0.45 -0.86 19.73
C GLU A 129 0.74 -0.38 20.57
N ASP A 130 1.96 -0.66 20.12
CA ASP A 130 3.20 -0.22 20.78
C ASP A 130 3.51 1.27 20.60
N ASP A 131 3.05 1.90 19.51
CA ASP A 131 3.33 3.30 19.21
C ASP A 131 2.18 4.01 18.47
N ILE A 132 1.32 4.65 19.27
CA ILE A 132 0.18 5.43 18.80
C ILE A 132 0.57 6.56 17.83
N LYS A 133 1.80 7.10 17.89
CA LYS A 133 2.23 8.16 16.96
C LYS A 133 2.46 7.60 15.56
N ILE A 134 2.97 6.38 15.46
CA ILE A 134 3.11 5.68 14.17
C ILE A 134 1.73 5.42 13.59
N GLN A 135 0.81 4.89 14.38
CA GLN A 135 -0.58 4.70 13.96
C GLN A 135 -1.18 6.01 13.44
N ALA A 136 -1.13 7.08 14.24
CA ALA A 136 -1.69 8.38 13.85
C ALA A 136 -1.10 8.93 12.54
N LYS A 137 0.21 8.79 12.34
CA LYS A 137 0.89 9.23 11.13
C LYS A 137 0.49 8.41 9.91
N MET A 138 0.48 7.09 10.02
CA MET A 138 0.11 6.21 8.91
C MET A 138 -1.38 6.35 8.56
N MET A 139 -2.25 6.43 9.55
CA MET A 139 -3.68 6.71 9.34
C MET A 139 -3.93 8.08 8.71
N SER A 140 -3.15 9.11 9.08
CA SER A 140 -3.19 10.42 8.43
C SER A 140 -2.76 10.34 6.96
N SER A 141 -1.66 9.62 6.66
CA SER A 141 -1.23 9.37 5.29
C SER A 141 -2.29 8.61 4.49
N MET A 142 -2.94 7.62 5.08
CA MET A 142 -4.04 6.87 4.48
C MET A 142 -5.22 7.80 4.17
N ALA A 143 -5.71 8.57 5.14
CA ALA A 143 -6.80 9.53 4.92
C ALA A 143 -6.51 10.50 3.77
N GLU A 144 -5.28 11.02 3.68
CA GLU A 144 -4.86 11.89 2.57
C GLU A 144 -4.82 11.17 1.21
N ILE A 145 -4.49 9.86 1.18
CA ILE A 145 -4.56 9.05 -0.05
C ILE A 145 -6.01 8.92 -0.49
N TYR A 146 -6.93 8.56 0.41
CA TYR A 146 -8.33 8.32 0.09
C TYR A 146 -9.05 9.61 -0.31
N ASP A 147 -8.73 10.75 0.31
CA ASP A 147 -9.23 12.06 -0.11
C ASP A 147 -8.86 12.38 -1.56
N ARG A 148 -7.57 12.21 -1.93
CA ARG A 148 -7.10 12.41 -3.31
C ARG A 148 -7.74 11.43 -4.29
N PHE A 149 -7.82 10.15 -3.93
CA PHE A 149 -8.46 9.12 -4.75
C PHE A 149 -9.93 9.47 -5.02
N THR A 150 -10.66 9.84 -3.96
CA THR A 150 -12.06 10.24 -4.04
C THR A 150 -12.24 11.46 -4.96
N ALA A 151 -11.41 12.49 -4.81
CA ALA A 151 -11.44 13.66 -5.69
C ALA A 151 -11.15 13.30 -7.16
N HIS A 152 -10.18 12.42 -7.41
CA HIS A 152 -9.85 11.93 -8.76
C HIS A 152 -11.01 11.12 -9.37
N LEU A 153 -11.64 10.24 -8.59
CA LEU A 153 -12.79 9.44 -9.02
C LEU A 153 -13.94 10.34 -9.49
N PHE A 154 -14.33 11.35 -8.70
CA PHE A 154 -15.39 12.28 -9.10
C PHE A 154 -15.03 13.13 -10.31
N ARG A 155 -13.75 13.49 -10.45
CA ARG A 155 -13.28 14.20 -11.64
C ARG A 155 -13.41 13.33 -12.89
N ALA A 156 -12.90 12.10 -12.85
CA ALA A 156 -12.99 11.14 -13.95
C ALA A 156 -14.46 10.81 -14.31
N TYR A 157 -15.32 10.68 -13.31
CA TYR A 157 -16.76 10.49 -13.51
C TYR A 157 -17.42 11.67 -14.24
N LYS A 158 -17.07 12.91 -13.87
CA LYS A 158 -17.59 14.11 -14.56
C LYS A 158 -17.07 14.21 -15.99
N GLU A 159 -15.79 13.91 -16.22
CA GLU A 159 -15.16 13.95 -17.54
C GLU A 159 -15.71 12.85 -18.48
N SER A 160 -16.21 11.74 -17.94
CA SER A 160 -16.92 10.69 -18.68
C SER A 160 -18.43 10.96 -18.85
N PHE A 161 -18.90 12.19 -18.58
CA PHE A 161 -20.31 12.59 -18.68
C PHE A 161 -21.29 11.75 -17.83
N GLY A 162 -20.81 11.19 -16.71
CA GLY A 162 -21.65 10.43 -15.79
C GLY A 162 -22.11 9.09 -16.36
N PHE A 163 -21.17 8.33 -16.94
CA PHE A 163 -21.38 7.08 -17.67
C PHE A 163 -22.23 6.01 -16.95
N PHE A 164 -22.41 6.09 -15.62
CA PHE A 164 -23.27 5.21 -14.83
C PHE A 164 -23.94 5.96 -13.67
N ASP A 165 -24.97 5.37 -13.05
CA ASP A 165 -25.64 5.97 -11.89
C ASP A 165 -24.74 5.94 -10.64
N LEU A 166 -24.04 7.05 -10.39
CA LEU A 166 -23.17 7.21 -9.23
C LEU A 166 -23.93 7.20 -7.89
N GLY A 167 -25.25 7.41 -7.91
CA GLY A 167 -26.07 7.32 -6.69
C GLY A 167 -25.96 5.95 -6.01
N ARG A 168 -25.67 4.89 -6.78
CA ARG A 168 -25.41 3.54 -6.25
C ARG A 168 -24.19 3.47 -5.34
N ALA A 169 -23.17 4.30 -5.58
CA ALA A 169 -21.97 4.35 -4.74
C ALA A 169 -22.22 5.00 -3.35
N PHE A 170 -23.37 5.67 -3.17
CA PHE A 170 -23.76 6.35 -1.92
C PHE A 170 -24.92 5.65 -1.20
N MET A 171 -25.37 4.48 -1.66
CA MET A 171 -26.32 3.69 -0.90
C MET A 171 -25.67 3.24 0.42
N PRO A 172 -26.36 3.31 1.56
CA PRO A 172 -25.83 2.82 2.83
C PRO A 172 -25.44 1.34 2.73
N PHE A 173 -24.25 1.00 3.24
CA PHE A 173 -23.76 -0.38 3.37
C PHE A 173 -24.45 -1.13 4.52
#